data_AF-A0A526V4N6-F1
#
_entry.id   AF-A0A526V4N6-F1
#
_cell.length_a   1.000
_cell.length_b   1.000
_cell.length_c   1.000
_cell.angle_alpha   90.00
_cell.angle_beta   90.00
_cell.angle_gamma   90.00
#
_symmetry.space_group_name_H-M   'P 1'
#
loop_
_entity.id
_entity.type
_entity.pdbx_description
1 polymer ?
#
loop_
_entity_poly.entity_id
_entity_poly.type
_entity_poly.pdbx_seq_one_letter_code
_entity_poly.pdbx_strand_id
1 'polypeptide(L)'
;MNAPLKIAMPAEASAAPKAYRLLIDGKHVDARDGRTIARNSPGHGFTVSHYAQAGVAEVEAAVQAAHKAFETGPWPRMKAAERAAILLKAADLIEPGDLFQPRL
;
A
#
# COMPACT_ATOMS: atom_id res chain seq x y z
N MET A 1 17.97 -24.35 -30.55
CA MET A 1 17.90 -24.90 -29.18
C MET A 1 17.99 -23.75 -28.21
N ASN A 2 16.91 -23.38 -27.54
CA ASN A 2 16.98 -22.34 -26.51
C ASN A 2 17.48 -22.98 -25.23
N ALA A 3 18.61 -22.50 -24.72
CA ALA A 3 19.14 -22.94 -23.43
C ALA A 3 18.12 -22.62 -22.32
N PRO A 4 17.94 -23.49 -21.32
CA PRO A 4 17.05 -23.19 -20.20
C PRO A 4 17.56 -21.96 -19.47
N LEU A 5 16.68 -20.96 -19.29
CA LEU A 5 16.96 -19.78 -18.50
C LEU A 5 17.28 -20.23 -17.06
N LYS A 6 18.54 -20.10 -16.65
CA LYS A 6 18.95 -20.22 -15.26
C LYS A 6 18.52 -18.94 -14.54
N ILE A 7 17.25 -18.86 -14.13
CA ILE A 7 16.80 -17.81 -13.20
C ILE A 7 17.39 -18.18 -11.85
N ALA A 8 18.49 -17.55 -11.46
CA ALA A 8 18.99 -17.64 -10.10
C ALA A 8 17.89 -17.14 -9.16
N MET A 9 17.59 -17.89 -8.09
CA MET A 9 16.65 -17.41 -7.08
C MET A 9 17.18 -16.09 -6.52
N PRO A 10 16.44 -14.98 -6.65
CA PRO A 10 16.92 -13.70 -6.17
C PRO A 10 16.92 -13.71 -4.64
N ALA A 11 17.70 -12.82 -4.02
CA ALA A 11 17.85 -12.81 -2.55
C ALA A 11 16.50 -12.64 -1.81
N GLU A 12 15.51 -11.99 -2.43
CA GLU A 12 14.16 -11.88 -1.87
C GLU A 12 13.43 -13.22 -1.75
N ALA A 13 13.87 -14.25 -2.48
CA ALA A 13 13.31 -15.61 -2.40
C ALA A 13 13.71 -16.36 -1.12
N SER A 14 14.79 -15.93 -0.45
CA SER A 14 15.26 -16.48 0.82
C SER A 14 14.75 -15.67 2.03
N ALA A 15 14.21 -14.48 1.79
CA ALA A 15 13.70 -13.61 2.85
C ALA A 15 12.31 -14.09 3.33
N ALA A 16 12.04 -13.92 4.63
CA ALA A 16 10.70 -14.13 5.17
C ALA A 16 9.70 -13.15 4.50
N PRO A 17 8.51 -13.62 4.07
CA PRO A 17 7.51 -12.74 3.46
C PRO A 17 7.11 -11.59 4.39
N LYS A 18 7.05 -10.37 3.84
CA LYS A 18 6.64 -9.19 4.61
C LYS A 18 5.15 -9.23 4.92
N ALA A 19 4.76 -8.83 6.13
CA ALA A 19 3.35 -8.68 6.51
C ALA A 19 2.91 -7.21 6.44
N TYR A 20 1.73 -6.97 5.87
CA TYR A 20 1.14 -5.65 5.72
C TYR A 20 -0.27 -5.61 6.33
N ARG A 21 -0.56 -4.49 6.99
CA ARG A 21 -1.83 -4.22 7.67
C ARG A 21 -2.70 -3.27 6.87
N LEU A 22 -4.01 -3.25 7.17
CA LEU A 22 -4.95 -2.28 6.60
C LEU A 22 -4.68 -0.90 7.23
N LEU A 23 -4.96 0.18 6.51
CA LEU A 23 -4.95 1.54 7.05
C LEU A 23 -6.38 2.08 7.06
N ILE A 24 -6.99 2.18 8.25
CA ILE A 24 -8.38 2.62 8.44
C ILE A 24 -8.41 3.69 9.53
N ASP A 25 -9.08 4.82 9.27
CA ASP A 25 -9.17 5.96 10.20
C ASP A 25 -7.80 6.43 10.70
N GLY A 26 -6.80 6.45 9.80
CA GLY A 26 -5.41 6.82 10.11
C GLY A 26 -4.64 5.80 10.96
N LYS A 27 -5.16 4.59 11.17
CA LYS A 27 -4.54 3.55 12.00
C LYS A 27 -4.26 2.27 11.22
N HIS A 28 -3.12 1.66 11.50
CA HIS A 28 -2.82 0.33 10.98
C HIS A 28 -3.56 -0.73 11.80
N VAL A 29 -4.37 -1.56 11.13
CA VAL A 29 -5.20 -2.59 11.76
C VAL A 29 -5.07 -3.93 11.03
N ASP A 30 -5.15 -5.02 11.79
CA ASP A 30 -5.28 -6.37 11.24
C ASP A 30 -6.74 -6.64 10.83
N ALA A 31 -6.96 -7.70 10.06
CA ALA A 31 -8.31 -8.20 9.81
C ALA A 31 -8.90 -8.73 11.13
N ARG A 32 -10.17 -8.40 11.46
CA ARG A 32 -10.79 -8.87 12.71
C ARG A 32 -10.83 -10.40 12.84
N ASP A 33 -10.94 -11.11 11.73
CA ASP A 33 -10.93 -12.57 11.68
C ASP A 33 -9.52 -13.17 11.52
N GLY A 34 -8.48 -12.33 11.51
CA GLY A 34 -7.08 -12.73 11.39
C GLY A 34 -6.69 -13.24 10.00
N ARG A 35 -7.58 -13.21 9.00
CA ARG A 35 -7.26 -13.73 7.66
C ARG A 35 -6.26 -12.85 6.94
N THR A 36 -5.47 -13.48 6.07
CA THR A 36 -4.49 -12.80 5.22
C THR A 36 -4.52 -13.34 3.79
N ILE A 37 -4.07 -12.52 2.84
CA ILE A 37 -3.89 -12.87 1.43
C ILE A 37 -2.39 -12.92 1.14
N ALA A 38 -1.92 -14.04 0.62
CA ALA A 38 -0.55 -14.19 0.13
C ALA A 38 -0.41 -13.58 -1.28
N ARG A 39 0.59 -12.72 -1.48
CA ARG A 39 1.00 -12.22 -2.80
C ARG A 39 2.24 -12.98 -3.26
N ASN A 40 2.09 -13.68 -4.38
CA ASN A 40 3.20 -14.37 -5.03
C ASN A 40 3.86 -13.46 -6.07
N SER A 41 5.17 -13.63 -6.27
CA SER A 41 5.92 -12.95 -7.32
C SER A 41 5.57 -13.57 -8.68
N PRO A 42 5.05 -12.82 -9.66
CA PRO A 42 4.71 -13.40 -10.97
C PRO A 42 5.94 -13.88 -11.75
N GLY A 43 7.13 -13.31 -11.48
CA GLY A 43 8.37 -13.69 -12.16
C GLY A 43 9.03 -14.95 -11.60
N HIS A 44 8.66 -15.39 -10.39
CA HIS A 44 9.40 -16.44 -9.67
C HIS A 44 8.50 -17.46 -8.94
N GLY A 45 7.20 -17.18 -8.77
CA GLY A 45 6.21 -18.09 -8.20
C GLY A 45 6.13 -18.14 -6.67
N PHE A 46 7.14 -17.66 -5.94
CA PHE A 46 7.13 -17.72 -4.47
C PHE A 46 6.42 -16.52 -3.81
N THR A 47 5.94 -16.72 -2.58
CA THR A 47 5.27 -15.69 -1.78
C THR A 47 6.26 -14.63 -1.30
N VAL A 48 5.95 -13.36 -1.57
CA VAL A 48 6.78 -12.21 -1.16
C VAL A 48 6.17 -11.42 -0.02
N SER A 49 4.84 -11.48 0.14
CA SER A 49 4.15 -10.75 1.19
C SER A 49 2.79 -11.33 1.55
N HIS A 50 2.34 -11.02 2.76
CA HIS A 50 1.00 -11.26 3.27
C HIS A 50 0.32 -9.93 3.55
N TYR A 51 -0.95 -9.79 3.18
CA TYR A 51 -1.77 -8.62 3.46
C TYR A 51 -2.96 -9.04 4.32
N ALA A 52 -3.29 -8.28 5.36
CA ALA A 52 -4.54 -8.46 6.08
C ALA A 52 -5.74 -8.47 5.11
N GLN A 53 -6.59 -9.48 5.20
CA GLN A 53 -7.75 -9.64 4.33
C GLN A 53 -8.95 -8.87 4.91
N ALA A 54 -9.27 -7.72 4.32
CA ALA A 54 -10.44 -6.96 4.74
C ALA A 54 -11.74 -7.76 4.51
N GLY A 55 -12.55 -7.92 5.56
CA GLY A 55 -13.91 -8.44 5.50
C GLY A 55 -14.95 -7.33 5.56
N VAL A 56 -16.22 -7.71 5.72
CA VAL A 56 -17.36 -6.78 5.79
C VAL A 56 -17.14 -5.73 6.87
N ALA A 57 -16.66 -6.16 8.03
CA ALA A 57 -16.44 -5.31 9.19
C ALA A 57 -15.38 -4.20 8.97
N GLU A 58 -14.29 -4.51 8.27
CA GLU A 58 -13.26 -3.54 7.92
C GLU A 58 -13.75 -2.57 6.85
N VAL A 59 -14.52 -3.07 5.87
CA VAL A 59 -15.14 -2.23 4.84
C VAL A 59 -16.12 -1.24 5.47
N GLU A 60 -17.01 -1.69 6.35
CA GLU A 60 -17.93 -0.83 7.08
C GLU A 60 -17.20 0.25 7.89
N ALA A 61 -16.15 -0.13 8.63
CA ALA A 61 -15.34 0.80 9.40
C ALA A 61 -14.65 1.84 8.50
N ALA A 62 -14.12 1.43 7.34
CA ALA A 62 -13.50 2.33 6.37
C ALA A 62 -14.52 3.32 5.78
N VAL A 63 -15.71 2.85 5.41
CA VAL A 63 -16.79 3.70 4.88
C VAL A 63 -17.25 4.71 5.93
N GLN A 64 -17.46 4.27 7.17
CA GLN A 64 -17.87 5.15 8.27
C GLN A 64 -16.80 6.22 8.56
N ALA A 65 -15.52 5.83 8.58
CA ALA A 65 -14.42 6.77 8.78
C ALA A 65 -14.33 7.80 7.63
N ALA A 66 -14.43 7.35 6.38
CA ALA A 66 -14.43 8.23 5.21
C ALA A 66 -15.63 9.20 5.25
N HIS A 67 -16.83 8.70 5.56
CA HIS A 67 -18.03 9.52 5.68
C HIS A 67 -17.89 10.55 6.80
N LYS A 68 -17.40 10.17 7.98
CA LYS A 68 -17.14 11.11 9.08
C LYS A 68 -16.12 12.19 8.70
N ALA A 69 -15.04 11.81 8.02
CA ALA A 69 -14.02 12.75 7.54
C ALA A 69 -14.59 13.74 6.51
N PHE A 70 -15.56 13.31 5.70
CA PHE A 70 -16.28 14.19 4.79
C PHE A 70 -17.28 15.09 5.53
N GLU A 71 -18.15 14.52 6.35
CA GLU A 71 -19.21 15.28 7.01
C GLU A 71 -18.66 16.28 8.03
N THR A 72 -17.66 15.90 8.82
CA THR A 72 -17.19 16.71 9.97
C THR A 72 -15.72 17.10 9.89
N GLY A 73 -14.96 16.46 9.00
CA GLY A 73 -13.52 16.67 8.92
C GLY A 73 -13.13 17.97 8.23
N PRO A 74 -11.85 18.35 8.33
CA PRO A 74 -11.34 19.58 7.76
C PRO A 74 -11.18 19.49 6.23
N TRP A 75 -10.93 18.30 5.69
CA TRP A 75 -10.60 18.07 4.28
C TRP A 75 -11.59 18.69 3.27
N PRO A 76 -12.91 18.48 3.35
CA PRO A 76 -13.85 19.10 2.42
C PRO A 76 -14.05 20.61 2.65
N ARG A 77 -13.66 21.13 3.81
CA ARG A 77 -13.78 22.55 4.17
C ARG A 77 -12.52 23.35 3.87
N MET A 78 -11.39 22.69 3.60
CA MET A 78 -10.15 23.31 3.18
C MET A 78 -10.31 24.04 1.84
N LYS A 79 -9.54 25.10 1.64
CA LYS A 79 -9.37 25.73 0.33
C LYS A 79 -8.64 24.77 -0.62
N ALA A 80 -8.84 24.96 -1.91
CA ALA A 80 -8.17 24.15 -2.93
C ALA A 80 -6.63 24.18 -2.78
N ALA A 81 -6.05 25.35 -2.48
CA ALA A 81 -4.60 25.51 -2.28
C ALA A 81 -4.07 24.71 -1.07
N GLU A 82 -4.83 24.63 0.03
CA GLU A 82 -4.43 23.89 1.23
C GLU A 82 -4.41 22.38 0.95
N ARG A 83 -5.42 21.86 0.24
CA ARG A 83 -5.42 20.46 -0.21
C ARG A 83 -4.27 20.17 -1.17
N ALA A 84 -4.00 21.08 -2.10
CA ALA A 84 -2.87 20.94 -3.04
C ALA A 84 -1.54 20.84 -2.29
N ALA A 85 -1.31 21.69 -1.29
CA ALA A 85 -0.10 21.65 -0.48
C ALA A 85 0.06 20.30 0.28
N ILE A 86 -1.03 19.74 0.81
CA ILE A 86 -1.00 18.43 1.49
C ILE A 86 -0.66 17.31 0.49
N LEU A 87 -1.28 17.32 -0.69
CA LEU A 87 -1.04 16.30 -1.72
C LEU A 87 0.39 16.37 -2.28
N LEU A 88 0.93 17.58 -2.48
CA LEU A 88 2.31 17.77 -2.92
C LEU A 88 3.30 17.26 -1.86
N LYS A 89 3.07 17.58 -0.58
CA LYS A 89 3.89 17.04 0.50
C LYS A 89 3.83 15.51 0.56
N ALA A 90 2.68 14.90 0.28
CA ALA A 90 2.57 13.45 0.18
C ALA A 90 3.37 12.89 -1.00
N ALA A 91 3.42 13.58 -2.13
CA ALA A 91 4.27 13.23 -3.26
C ALA A 91 5.76 13.30 -2.88
N ASP A 92 6.20 14.38 -2.23
CA ASP A 92 7.58 14.55 -1.76
C ASP A 92 8.02 13.42 -0.82
N LEU A 93 7.09 12.87 -0.02
CA LEU A 93 7.36 11.74 0.88
C LEU A 93 7.39 10.39 0.17
N ILE A 94 6.75 10.27 -1.00
CA ILE A 94 6.72 9.04 -1.79
C ILE A 94 7.89 9.01 -2.77
N GLU A 95 8.33 10.17 -3.27
CA GLU A 95 9.40 10.29 -4.26
C GLU A 95 10.75 9.86 -3.67
N PRO A 96 11.32 8.73 -4.14
CA PRO A 96 12.74 8.47 -3.97
C PRO A 96 13.49 9.43 -4.91
N GLY A 97 14.54 10.10 -4.43
CA GLY A 97 15.25 11.19 -5.14
C GLY A 97 15.85 10.90 -6.52
N ASP A 98 15.56 9.75 -7.14
CA ASP A 98 16.18 9.27 -8.39
C ASP A 98 15.21 9.10 -9.58
N LEU A 99 13.89 9.25 -9.42
CA LEU A 99 12.95 8.91 -10.50
C LEU A 99 12.67 10.03 -11.52
N PHE A 100 13.05 11.28 -11.23
CA PHE A 100 12.84 12.43 -12.12
C PHE A 100 14.04 13.36 -12.22
N GLN A 101 15.27 12.86 -12.25
CA GLN A 101 16.39 13.65 -12.74
C GLN A 101 16.14 13.96 -14.22
N PRO A 102 15.90 15.23 -14.64
CA PRO A 102 15.97 15.55 -16.05
C PRO A 102 17.42 15.31 -16.48
N ARG A 103 17.67 14.28 -17.27
CA ARG A 103 18.94 14.14 -17.98
C ARG A 103 19.03 15.32 -18.95
N LEU A 104 19.73 16.36 -18.52
CA LEU A 104 20.40 17.32 -19.40
C LEU A 104 21.75 16.73 -19.81
#